data_AF-A0A4Q2Y386-F1
#
_entry.id   AF-A0A4Q2Y386-F1
#
_cell.length_a   1.000
_cell.length_b   1.000
_cell.length_c   1.000
_cell.angle_alpha   90.00
_cell.angle_beta   90.00
_cell.angle_gamma   90.00
#
_symmetry.space_group_name_H-M   'P 1'
#
loop_
_entity.id
_entity.type
_entity.pdbx_description
1 polymer ?
#
loop_
_entity_poly.entity_id
_entity_poly.type
_entity_poly.pdbx_seq_one_letter_code
_entity_poly.pdbx_strand_id
1 'polypeptide(L)'
;MAYRSGDNSPAVPHRVVVTGAGIVTAHGCGWQANADAVREGRVSLKPVTLFDVTRQRVGIAGQVDLPDTLPPHRLSTRTAGRLERGSHLLLHALHETLKSAGWTGGGKDEKDTLLPVPLCLGTSAGAMTLGEEFHRRTLT
;
A
#
# COMPACT_ATOMS: atom_id res chain seq x y z
N MET A 1 -26.15 -23.78 7.82
CA MET A 1 -25.82 -22.59 8.61
C MET A 1 -26.81 -21.50 8.20
N ALA A 2 -27.80 -21.17 9.04
CA ALA A 2 -28.93 -20.32 8.66
C ALA A 2 -28.52 -18.84 8.63
N TYR A 3 -28.79 -18.16 7.51
CA TYR A 3 -28.72 -16.71 7.40
C TYR A 3 -29.81 -16.10 8.29
N ARG A 4 -29.43 -15.57 9.45
CA ARG A 4 -30.35 -14.78 10.29
C ARG A 4 -30.65 -13.50 9.52
N SER A 5 -31.87 -13.38 8.98
CA SER A 5 -32.45 -12.10 8.58
C SER A 5 -32.61 -11.26 9.84
N GLY A 6 -31.62 -10.42 10.14
CA GLY A 6 -31.71 -9.43 11.20
C GLY A 6 -32.81 -8.41 10.91
N ASP A 7 -33.46 -7.97 11.98
CA ASP A 7 -34.35 -6.81 12.06
C ASP A 7 -33.89 -5.67 11.14
N ASN A 8 -34.77 -5.27 10.22
CA ASN A 8 -34.52 -4.25 9.19
C ASN A 8 -35.01 -2.86 9.61
N SER A 9 -35.03 -2.58 10.91
CA SER A 9 -35.14 -1.20 11.42
C SER A 9 -33.91 -0.41 10.95
N PRO A 10 -34.05 0.81 10.39
CA PRO A 10 -32.90 1.58 9.93
C PRO A 10 -32.04 1.93 11.15
N ALA A 11 -30.99 1.13 11.37
CA ALA A 11 -29.99 1.40 12.38
C ALA A 11 -29.41 2.78 12.09
N VAL A 12 -29.35 3.65 13.10
CA VAL A 12 -28.64 4.91 12.98
C VAL A 12 -27.20 4.56 12.57
N PRO A 13 -26.72 5.00 11.39
CA PRO A 13 -25.42 4.56 10.90
C PRO A 13 -24.34 4.95 11.89
N HIS A 14 -23.47 4.00 12.24
CA HIS A 14 -22.33 4.26 13.10
C HIS A 14 -21.43 5.33 12.45
N ARG A 15 -21.03 6.34 13.23
CA ARG A 15 -20.08 7.34 12.77
C ARG A 15 -18.71 6.69 12.60
N VAL A 16 -18.16 6.79 11.39
CA VAL A 16 -16.82 6.31 11.06
C VAL A 16 -15.88 7.51 11.01
N VAL A 17 -14.68 7.35 11.58
CA VAL A 17 -13.62 8.36 11.56
C VAL A 17 -12.34 7.76 11.01
N VAL A 18 -11.55 8.59 10.33
CA VAL A 18 -10.18 8.23 9.91
C VAL A 18 -9.25 8.52 11.07
N THR A 19 -8.65 7.49 11.65
CA THR A 19 -7.74 7.62 12.81
C THR A 19 -6.28 7.76 12.40
N GLY A 20 -5.91 7.29 11.20
CA GLY A 20 -4.58 7.44 10.64
C GLY A 20 -4.63 7.35 9.12
N ALA A 21 -3.56 7.84 8.50
CA ALA A 21 -3.37 7.81 7.06
C ALA A 21 -1.89 7.58 6.75
N GLY A 22 -1.62 6.95 5.62
CA GLY A 22 -0.29 6.80 5.10
C GLY A 22 -0.32 6.90 3.59
N ILE A 23 0.66 7.59 3.04
CA ILE A 23 0.65 7.99 1.64
C ILE A 23 2.04 7.85 1.05
N VAL A 24 2.10 7.21 -0.11
CA VAL A 24 3.32 7.04 -0.88
C VAL A 24 3.01 7.42 -2.32
N THR A 25 3.67 8.45 -2.82
CA THR A 25 3.52 8.91 -4.21
C THR A 25 4.87 9.33 -4.79
N ALA A 26 4.87 9.83 -6.03
CA ALA A 26 6.05 10.43 -6.64
C ALA A 26 6.58 11.66 -5.88
N HIS A 27 5.77 12.30 -5.05
CA HIS A 27 6.22 13.40 -4.18
C HIS A 27 7.08 12.93 -3.01
N GLY A 28 7.01 11.64 -2.67
CA GLY A 28 7.76 11.03 -1.58
C GLY A 28 6.93 10.07 -0.75
N CYS A 29 7.60 9.43 0.20
CA CYS A 29 6.98 8.63 1.24
C CYS A 29 6.60 9.53 2.41
N GLY A 30 5.34 9.52 2.81
CA GLY A 30 4.90 10.20 4.02
C GLY A 30 3.89 11.32 3.79
N TRP A 31 3.00 11.53 4.75
CA TRP A 31 1.98 12.58 4.74
C TRP A 31 2.56 13.96 4.51
N GLN A 32 3.60 14.33 5.26
CA GLN A 32 4.18 15.67 5.21
C GLN A 32 4.72 15.99 3.81
N ALA A 33 5.55 15.10 3.24
CA ALA A 33 6.14 15.28 1.91
C ALA A 33 5.08 15.49 0.82
N ASN A 34 3.98 14.74 0.91
CA ASN A 34 2.86 14.81 -0.03
C ASN A 34 2.01 16.07 0.19
N ALA A 35 1.66 16.38 1.43
CA ALA A 35 0.84 17.54 1.76
C ALA A 35 1.54 18.85 1.37
N ASP A 36 2.84 18.95 1.61
CA ASP A 36 3.63 20.12 1.22
C ASP A 36 3.74 20.22 -0.30
N ALA A 37 3.94 19.11 -1.00
CA ALA A 37 4.02 19.11 -2.46
C ALA A 37 2.72 19.59 -3.11
N VAL A 38 1.59 19.12 -2.58
CA VAL A 38 0.26 19.54 -3.05
C VAL A 38 0.03 21.03 -2.78
N ARG A 39 0.37 21.51 -1.58
CA ARG A 39 0.21 22.95 -1.22
C ARG A 39 1.04 23.87 -2.10
N GLU A 40 2.24 23.44 -2.45
CA GLU A 40 3.16 24.21 -3.30
C GLU A 40 2.88 24.03 -4.81
N GLY A 41 1.98 23.12 -5.19
CA GLY A 41 1.76 22.79 -6.60
C GLY A 41 2.98 22.14 -7.28
N ARG A 42 3.83 21.42 -6.52
CA ARG A 42 5.02 20.78 -7.07
C ARG A 42 4.64 19.70 -8.08
N VAL A 43 5.36 19.64 -9.20
CA VAL A 43 5.27 18.54 -10.17
C VAL A 43 6.40 17.54 -9.89
N SER A 44 6.05 16.28 -9.62
CA SER A 44 7.03 15.20 -9.36
C SER A 44 7.08 14.14 -10.48
N LEU A 45 6.70 14.54 -11.69
CA LEU A 45 6.93 13.73 -12.89
C LEU A 45 8.41 13.81 -13.27
N LYS A 46 9.03 12.65 -13.54
CA LYS A 46 10.45 12.54 -13.86
C LYS A 46 10.72 11.45 -14.91
N PRO A 47 11.89 11.45 -15.57
CA PRO A 47 12.25 10.40 -16.51
C PRO A 47 12.12 9.02 -15.92
N VAL A 48 11.54 8.06 -16.66
CA VAL A 48 11.41 6.67 -16.25
C VAL A 48 12.78 6.04 -16.17
N THR A 49 13.07 5.39 -15.03
CA THR A 49 14.35 4.73 -14.76
C THR A 49 14.16 3.27 -14.34
N LEU A 50 12.92 2.83 -14.10
CA LEU A 50 12.62 1.46 -13.69
C LEU A 50 12.83 0.43 -14.81
N PHE A 51 12.75 0.84 -16.07
CA PHE A 51 12.99 0.00 -17.25
C PHE A 51 13.32 0.87 -18.47
N ASP A 52 13.82 0.23 -19.53
CA ASP A 52 14.16 0.90 -20.79
C ASP A 52 12.89 1.38 -21.52
N VAL A 53 12.75 2.70 -21.61
CA VAL A 53 11.64 3.38 -22.31
C VAL A 53 12.03 3.94 -23.68
N THR A 54 13.23 3.66 -24.20
CA THR A 54 13.72 4.21 -25.49
C THR A 54 12.82 3.89 -26.68
N ARG A 55 12.06 2.79 -26.61
CA ARG A 55 11.09 2.37 -27.64
C ARG A 55 9.63 2.70 -27.30
N GLN A 56 9.39 3.52 -26.27
CA GLN A 56 8.05 3.91 -25.83
C GLN A 56 7.73 5.36 -26.20
N ARG A 57 6.45 5.65 -26.48
CA ARG A 57 6.01 7.02 -26.80
C ARG A 57 6.13 7.99 -25.62
N VAL A 58 6.11 7.46 -24.40
CA VAL A 58 6.16 8.23 -23.15
C VAL A 58 7.34 7.74 -22.32
N GLY A 59 8.20 8.66 -21.90
CA GLY A 59 9.38 8.39 -21.07
C GLY A 59 9.40 9.13 -19.73
N ILE A 60 8.31 9.81 -19.36
CA ILE A 60 8.15 10.55 -18.11
C ILE A 60 7.02 9.93 -17.30
N ALA A 61 7.22 9.73 -15.99
CA ALA A 61 6.20 9.20 -15.08
C ALA A 61 6.35 9.72 -13.65
N GLY A 62 5.29 9.59 -12.84
CA GLY A 62 5.35 9.79 -11.40
C GLY A 62 5.97 8.58 -10.71
N GLN A 63 7.30 8.48 -10.72
CA GLN A 63 7.99 7.37 -10.05
C GLN A 63 8.21 7.67 -8.57
N VAL A 64 7.88 6.70 -7.72
CA VAL A 64 8.17 6.76 -6.27
C VAL A 64 9.63 6.42 -6.02
N ASP A 65 10.36 7.22 -5.26
CA ASP A 65 11.63 6.79 -4.66
C ASP A 65 11.33 6.04 -3.37
N LEU A 66 11.35 4.71 -3.46
CA LEU A 66 11.00 3.83 -2.35
C LEU A 66 12.29 3.34 -1.67
N PRO A 67 12.36 3.31 -0.33
CA PRO A 67 13.48 2.67 0.35
C PRO A 67 13.61 1.19 -0.05
N ASP A 68 14.84 0.70 -0.18
CA ASP A 68 15.10 -0.70 -0.52
C ASP A 68 14.66 -1.66 0.60
N THR A 69 14.65 -1.17 1.84
CA THR A 69 14.28 -1.95 3.02
C THR A 69 12.81 -1.77 3.37
N LEU A 70 12.14 -2.89 3.60
CA LEU A 70 10.77 -2.90 4.11
C LEU A 70 10.72 -2.33 5.54
N PRO A 71 9.61 -1.67 5.92
CA PRO A 71 9.40 -1.29 7.31
C PRO A 71 9.29 -2.52 8.22
N PRO A 72 9.40 -2.36 9.56
CA PRO A 72 9.24 -3.47 10.50
C PRO A 72 7.96 -4.28 10.24
N HIS A 73 8.12 -5.58 10.03
CA HIS A 73 7.07 -6.50 9.63
C HIS A 73 7.24 -7.88 10.26
N ARG A 74 6.17 -8.67 10.30
CA ARG A 74 6.17 -10.06 10.78
C ARG A 74 6.23 -11.10 9.64
N LEU A 75 6.53 -10.67 8.41
CA LEU A 75 6.61 -11.57 7.27
C LEU A 75 7.86 -12.45 7.37
N SER A 76 7.74 -13.72 6.96
CA SER A 76 8.91 -14.57 6.80
C SER A 76 9.83 -14.02 5.69
N THR A 77 11.13 -14.30 5.76
CA THR A 77 12.09 -13.92 4.71
C THR A 77 11.66 -14.41 3.33
N ARG A 78 11.09 -15.62 3.26
CA ARG A 78 10.56 -16.19 2.01
C ARG A 78 9.38 -15.38 1.46
N THR A 79 8.48 -14.93 2.33
CA THR A 79 7.33 -14.10 1.92
C THR A 79 7.80 -12.72 1.49
N ALA A 80 8.62 -12.07 2.31
CA ALA A 80 9.17 -10.75 2.03
C ALA A 80 9.94 -10.71 0.70
N GLY A 81 10.77 -11.72 0.42
CA GLY A 81 11.55 -11.81 -0.82
C GLY A 81 10.73 -12.10 -2.09
N ARG A 82 9.42 -12.36 -1.98
CA ARG A 82 8.52 -12.58 -3.14
C ARG A 82 7.57 -11.42 -3.39
N LEU A 83 7.64 -10.37 -2.57
CA LEU A 83 6.79 -9.21 -2.74
C LEU A 83 7.21 -8.43 -3.98
N GLU A 84 6.21 -8.00 -4.74
CA GLU A 84 6.41 -7.07 -5.84
C GLU A 84 6.44 -5.63 -5.35
N ARG A 85 6.88 -4.73 -6.23
CA ARG A 85 7.02 -3.31 -5.92
C ARG A 85 5.71 -2.67 -5.39
N GLY A 86 4.55 -3.11 -5.88
CA GLY A 86 3.23 -2.69 -5.40
C GLY A 86 3.02 -3.03 -3.92
N SER A 87 3.32 -4.27 -3.52
CA SER A 87 3.31 -4.68 -2.12
C SER A 87 4.28 -3.88 -1.24
N HIS A 88 5.47 -3.54 -1.74
CA HIS A 88 6.38 -2.68 -0.97
C HIS A 88 5.74 -1.30 -0.71
N LEU A 89 5.18 -0.66 -1.74
CA LEU A 89 4.45 0.61 -1.60
C LEU A 89 3.34 0.52 -0.55
N LEU A 90 2.53 -0.54 -0.62
CA LEU A 90 1.43 -0.78 0.32
C LEU A 90 1.95 -0.95 1.75
N LEU A 91 3.04 -1.69 1.96
CA LEU A 91 3.59 -1.91 3.30
C LEU A 91 4.17 -0.63 3.91
N HIS A 92 4.81 0.22 3.12
CA HIS A 92 5.27 1.54 3.59
C HIS A 92 4.09 2.45 3.96
N ALA A 93 3.06 2.53 3.09
CA ALA A 93 1.86 3.31 3.38
C ALA A 93 1.11 2.78 4.61
N LEU A 94 0.99 1.46 4.75
CA LEU A 94 0.35 0.82 5.89
C LEU A 94 1.14 1.08 7.18
N HIS A 95 2.46 0.97 7.15
CA HIS A 95 3.30 1.27 8.31
C HIS A 95 3.09 2.70 8.80
N GLU A 96 3.07 3.68 7.90
CA GLU A 96 2.76 5.07 8.24
C GLU A 96 1.33 5.22 8.78
N THR A 97 0.35 4.55 8.16
CA THR A 97 -1.05 4.57 8.60
C THR A 97 -1.18 4.07 10.04
N LEU A 98 -0.55 2.94 10.37
CA LEU A 98 -0.61 2.36 11.71
C LEU A 98 0.08 3.26 12.72
N LYS A 99 1.25 3.81 12.37
CA LYS A 99 1.98 4.74 13.23
C LYS A 99 1.18 6.02 13.50
N SER A 100 0.58 6.61 12.46
CA SER A 100 -0.21 7.84 12.60
C SER A 100 -1.50 7.61 13.39
N ALA A 101 -2.10 6.41 13.29
CA ALA A 101 -3.23 6.01 14.11
C ALA A 101 -2.87 5.71 15.58
N GLY A 102 -1.58 5.70 15.93
CA GLY A 102 -1.12 5.20 17.23
C GLY A 102 -1.40 3.71 17.44
N TRP A 103 -1.59 2.96 16.35
CA TRP A 103 -1.95 1.54 16.38
C TRP A 103 -0.72 0.68 16.63
N THR A 104 -0.58 0.15 17.84
CA THR A 104 0.59 -0.67 18.24
C THR A 104 0.42 -2.17 18.07
N GLY A 105 -0.75 -2.66 17.66
CA GLY A 105 -1.00 -4.06 17.31
C GLY A 105 -0.61 -5.09 18.39
N GLY A 106 -1.58 -5.49 19.21
CA GLY A 106 -1.46 -6.57 20.20
C GLY A 106 -0.80 -6.12 21.51
N GLY A 107 -1.47 -6.34 22.63
CA GLY A 107 -0.90 -6.16 23.96
C GLY A 107 0.31 -7.08 24.20
N LYS A 108 0.90 -6.99 25.40
CA LYS A 108 2.09 -7.76 25.82
C LYS A 108 1.92 -9.28 25.75
N ASP A 109 0.71 -9.79 25.53
CA ASP A 109 0.42 -11.22 25.48
C ASP A 109 0.30 -11.71 24.02
N GLU A 110 1.09 -12.74 23.71
CA GLU A 110 1.20 -13.44 22.43
C GLU A 110 -0.13 -14.02 21.91
N LYS A 111 -1.18 -14.01 22.74
CA LYS A 111 -2.54 -14.50 22.44
C LYS A 111 -3.53 -13.41 22.03
N ASP A 112 -3.16 -12.13 22.11
CA ASP A 112 -3.89 -11.03 21.47
C ASP A 112 -3.61 -11.07 19.96
N THR A 113 -4.11 -12.14 19.37
CA THR A 113 -4.30 -12.30 17.94
C THR A 113 -5.00 -11.04 17.49
N LEU A 114 -4.36 -10.30 16.58
CA LEU A 114 -4.95 -9.21 15.83
C LEU A 114 -6.44 -9.54 15.62
N LEU A 115 -7.34 -8.92 16.40
CA LEU A 115 -8.78 -9.00 16.15
C LEU A 115 -8.93 -8.77 14.64
N PRO A 116 -9.67 -9.60 13.89
CA PRO A 116 -9.62 -9.56 12.43
C PRO A 116 -10.06 -8.18 11.95
N VAL A 117 -9.11 -7.28 11.76
CA VAL A 117 -9.34 -5.93 11.26
C VAL A 117 -9.75 -6.14 9.82
N PRO A 118 -10.99 -5.79 9.44
CA PRO A 118 -11.41 -5.96 8.06
C PRO A 118 -10.48 -5.16 7.15
N LEU A 119 -9.89 -5.83 6.17
CA LEU A 119 -9.03 -5.21 5.17
C LEU A 119 -9.80 -5.09 3.86
N CYS A 120 -9.96 -3.86 3.38
CA CYS A 120 -10.41 -3.58 2.03
C CYS A 120 -9.21 -3.10 1.22
N LEU A 121 -8.85 -3.82 0.16
CA LEU A 121 -7.74 -3.47 -0.72
C LEU A 121 -8.25 -3.26 -2.14
N GLY A 122 -8.01 -2.07 -2.68
CA GLY A 122 -8.26 -1.73 -4.07
C GLY A 122 -6.94 -1.65 -4.85
N THR A 123 -6.87 -2.32 -6.00
CA THR A 123 -5.70 -2.28 -6.89
C THR A 123 -6.18 -2.40 -8.33
N SER A 124 -5.54 -1.64 -9.24
CA SER A 124 -5.72 -1.78 -10.68
C SER A 124 -4.52 -2.50 -11.31
N ALA A 125 -3.31 -1.93 -11.14
CA ALA A 125 -2.08 -2.38 -11.79
C ALA A 125 -0.98 -2.83 -10.81
N GLY A 126 -1.32 -3.07 -9.54
CA GLY A 126 -0.34 -3.27 -8.46
C GLY A 126 0.61 -4.46 -8.66
N ALA A 127 0.20 -5.45 -9.46
CA ALA A 127 0.94 -6.70 -9.69
C ALA A 127 1.36 -6.92 -11.16
N MET A 128 1.34 -5.89 -12.01
CA MET A 128 1.67 -6.05 -13.44
C MET A 128 3.07 -6.62 -13.66
N THR A 129 4.04 -6.29 -12.81
CA THR A 129 5.41 -6.81 -12.87
C THR A 129 5.48 -8.33 -12.68
N LEU A 130 4.57 -8.91 -11.87
CA LEU A 130 4.50 -10.37 -11.72
C LEU A 130 3.97 -11.04 -12.98
N GLY A 131 2.96 -10.43 -13.61
CA GLY A 131 2.42 -10.91 -14.89
C GLY A 131 3.46 -10.88 -16.01
N GLU A 132 4.23 -9.79 -16.09
CA GLU A 132 5.33 -9.66 -17.04
C GLU A 132 6.42 -10.72 -16.80
N GLU A 133 6.85 -10.90 -15.55
CA GLU A 133 7.89 -11.88 -15.20
C GLU A 133 7.41 -13.32 -15.48
N PHE A 134 6.16 -13.64 -15.17
CA PHE A 134 5.57 -14.92 -15.52
C PHE A 134 5.60 -15.14 -17.03
N HIS A 135 5.13 -14.17 -17.82
CA HIS A 135 5.13 -14.26 -19.27
C HIS A 135 6.53 -14.48 -19.84
N ARG A 136 7.53 -13.74 -19.34
CA ARG A 136 8.92 -13.87 -19.76
C ARG A 136 9.46 -15.29 -19.56
N ARG A 137 9.13 -15.94 -18.44
CA ARG A 137 9.55 -17.32 -18.14
C ARG A 137 8.88 -18.37 -19.02
N THR A 138 7.72 -18.07 -19.62
CA THR A 138 7.04 -19.00 -20.53
C THR A 138 7.56 -18.96 -21.97
N LEU A 139 8.34 -17.92 -22.31
CA LEU A 139 8.95 -17.76 -23.64
C LEU A 139 10.33 -18.43 -23.76
N THR A 140 10.88 -18.92 -22.65
CA THR A 140 12.14 -19.65 -22.54
C THR A 140 11.88 -21.09 -22.17
#